data_AF-A0A0C9ZST5-F1
#
_entry.id   AF-A0A0C9ZST5-F1
#
_cell.length_a   1.000
_cell.length_b   1.000
_cell.length_c   1.000
_cell.angle_alpha   90.00
_cell.angle_beta   90.00
_cell.angle_gamma   90.00
#
_symmetry.space_group_name_H-M   'P 1'
#
loop_
_entity.id
_entity.type
_entity.pdbx_description
1 polymer ?
#
loop_
_entity_poly.entity_id
_entity_poly.type
_entity_poly.pdbx_seq_one_letter_code
_entity_poly.pdbx_strand_id
1 'polypeptide(L)'
;MSSIPRVVDGETRIDMRQTWEYPSPQQFYNALLRKGLDTPAEHVETAVEIHNFLNERAWEREGDEEPHLARFEGRPGEMSPKARFWMLAGWLLPLRFSTEPPFDRHDWIVRRPRDGTEVRYVIHYYSAPSNPDGDPGFALDVRPALDSFESIQQRMAV
;
A
#
# COMPACT_ATOMS: atom_id res chain seq x y z
N MET A 1 -3.77 -12.95 -11.05
CA MET A 1 -2.39 -12.60 -11.45
C MET A 1 -2.21 -11.10 -11.27
N SER A 2 -1.03 -10.63 -10.84
CA SER A 2 -0.80 -9.19 -10.65
C SER A 2 -0.65 -8.46 -11.98
N SER A 3 -1.07 -7.19 -12.02
CA SER A 3 -0.80 -6.28 -13.14
C SER A 3 0.43 -5.40 -12.92
N ILE A 4 0.98 -5.38 -11.70
CA ILE A 4 2.07 -4.50 -11.28
C ILE A 4 3.39 -4.95 -11.94
N PRO A 5 4.04 -4.13 -12.78
CA PRO A 5 5.35 -4.45 -13.34
C PRO A 5 6.41 -4.53 -12.24
N ARG A 6 7.29 -5.53 -12.28
CA ARG A 6 8.42 -5.65 -11.34
C ARG A 6 9.74 -5.24 -11.99
N VAL A 7 10.68 -4.74 -11.19
CA VAL A 7 12.07 -4.59 -11.62
C VAL A 7 12.74 -5.97 -11.68
N VAL A 8 13.45 -6.26 -12.77
CA VAL A 8 14.29 -7.46 -12.91
C VAL A 8 15.75 -7.03 -12.76
N ASP A 9 16.48 -7.66 -11.83
CA ASP A 9 17.88 -7.33 -11.56
C ASP A 9 18.78 -7.63 -12.78
N GLY A 10 19.64 -6.69 -13.13
CA GLY A 10 20.70 -6.88 -14.14
C GLY A 10 20.36 -6.51 -15.58
N GLU A 11 19.11 -6.12 -15.89
CA GLU A 11 18.72 -5.75 -17.25
C GLU A 11 18.28 -4.27 -17.35
N THR A 12 18.99 -3.52 -18.19
CA THR A 12 18.58 -2.19 -18.69
C THR A 12 17.52 -2.29 -19.80
N ARG A 13 17.18 -3.51 -20.24
CA ARG A 13 16.08 -3.79 -21.15
C ARG A 13 14.90 -4.29 -20.35
N ILE A 14 13.77 -3.62 -20.52
CA ILE A 14 12.44 -4.12 -20.19
C ILE A 14 12.16 -5.28 -21.16
N ASP A 15 12.79 -6.44 -20.97
CA ASP A 15 12.50 -7.63 -21.78
C ASP A 15 11.57 -8.56 -21.00
N MET A 16 10.43 -8.85 -21.62
CA MET A 16 9.28 -9.61 -21.11
C MET A 16 8.73 -9.11 -19.77
N ARG A 17 7.61 -8.37 -19.82
CA ARG A 17 6.81 -7.83 -18.70
C ARG A 17 6.58 -8.86 -17.58
N GLN A 18 7.51 -8.97 -16.65
CA GLN A 18 7.33 -9.73 -15.43
C GLN A 18 6.50 -8.89 -14.47
N THR A 19 5.45 -9.48 -13.93
CA THR A 19 4.62 -8.82 -12.93
C THR A 19 4.97 -9.27 -11.54
N TRP A 20 4.54 -8.49 -10.55
CA TRP A 20 4.73 -8.80 -9.15
C TRP A 20 4.07 -10.14 -8.79
N GLU A 21 4.75 -10.93 -7.96
CA GLU A 21 4.19 -12.18 -7.45
C GLU A 21 3.72 -11.96 -6.02
N TYR A 22 2.41 -12.03 -5.81
CA TYR A 22 1.84 -11.92 -4.48
C TYR A 22 2.13 -13.17 -3.63
N PRO A 23 2.22 -13.02 -2.30
CA PRO A 23 2.33 -14.15 -1.39
C PRO A 23 1.17 -15.14 -1.56
N SER A 24 1.46 -16.43 -1.39
CA SER A 24 0.43 -17.46 -1.31
C SER A 24 -0.44 -17.31 -0.05
N PRO A 25 -1.65 -17.89 -0.01
CA PRO A 25 -2.50 -17.85 1.17
C PRO A 25 -1.79 -18.33 2.45
N GLN A 26 -0.97 -19.38 2.36
CA GLN A 26 -0.19 -19.86 3.50
C GLN A 26 0.87 -18.85 3.95
N GLN A 27 1.55 -18.18 3.00
CA GLN A 27 2.53 -17.13 3.34
C GLN A 27 1.85 -15.94 4.02
N PHE A 28 0.67 -15.55 3.54
CA PHE A 28 -0.15 -14.49 4.14
C PHE A 28 -0.63 -14.87 5.55
N TYR A 29 -1.19 -16.07 5.72
CA TYR A 29 -1.60 -16.58 7.02
C TYR A 29 -0.45 -16.58 8.04
N ASN A 30 0.73 -17.08 7.63
CA ASN A 30 1.92 -17.05 8.47
C ASN A 30 2.32 -15.60 8.85
N ALA A 31 2.07 -14.61 8.00
CA ALA A 31 2.30 -13.21 8.31
C ALA A 31 1.29 -12.66 9.33
N LEU A 32 0.01 -13.04 9.23
CA LEU A 32 -1.01 -12.69 10.21
C LEU A 32 -0.68 -13.26 11.60
N LEU A 33 -0.25 -14.52 11.66
CA LEU A 33 0.19 -15.16 12.92
C LEU A 33 1.36 -14.41 13.58
N ARG A 34 2.35 -13.94 12.78
CA ARG A 34 3.45 -13.10 13.30
C ARG A 34 2.97 -11.76 13.85
N LYS A 35 1.84 -11.25 13.34
CA LYS A 35 1.19 -10.03 13.83
C LYS A 35 0.27 -10.29 15.04
N GLY A 36 0.14 -11.53 15.50
CA GLY A 36 -0.77 -11.92 16.59
C GLY A 36 -2.25 -11.88 16.19
N LEU A 37 -2.54 -11.88 14.89
CA LEU A 37 -3.90 -11.91 14.35
C LEU A 37 -4.28 -13.37 14.07
N ASP A 38 -5.24 -13.89 14.83
CA ASP A 38 -5.81 -15.21 14.59
C ASP A 38 -6.95 -15.07 13.58
N THR A 39 -6.79 -15.65 12.39
CA THR A 39 -7.77 -15.59 11.30
C THR A 39 -8.15 -17.01 10.94
N PRO A 40 -9.45 -17.37 10.97
CA PRO A 40 -9.89 -18.70 10.56
C PRO A 40 -9.34 -19.04 9.17
N ALA A 41 -8.79 -20.25 9.01
CA ALA A 41 -8.15 -20.68 7.77
C ALA A 41 -9.08 -20.55 6.54
N GLU A 42 -10.38 -20.75 6.75
CA GLU A 42 -11.44 -20.59 5.74
C GLU A 42 -11.60 -19.15 5.21
N HIS A 43 -11.14 -18.13 5.94
CA HIS A 43 -11.21 -16.73 5.52
C HIS A 43 -9.90 -16.22 4.90
N VAL A 44 -8.80 -16.97 5.04
CA VAL A 44 -7.47 -16.53 4.58
C VAL A 44 -7.45 -16.29 3.08
N GLU A 45 -8.07 -17.17 2.30
CA GLU A 45 -8.08 -17.07 0.84
C GLU A 45 -8.80 -15.79 0.39
N THR A 46 -10.00 -15.53 0.91
CA THR A 46 -10.74 -14.29 0.64
C THR A 46 -9.97 -13.05 1.11
N ALA A 47 -9.30 -13.11 2.26
CA ALA A 47 -8.49 -12.00 2.75
C ALA A 47 -7.31 -11.67 1.81
N VAL A 48 -6.67 -12.70 1.25
CA VAL A 48 -5.59 -12.55 0.25
C VAL A 48 -6.12 -11.93 -1.04
N GLU A 49 -7.29 -12.37 -1.50
CA GLU A 49 -7.94 -11.80 -2.69
C GLU A 49 -8.25 -10.32 -2.51
N ILE A 50 -8.86 -9.94 -1.38
CA ILE A 50 -9.15 -8.54 -1.04
C ILE A 50 -7.85 -7.73 -0.96
N HIS A 51 -6.82 -8.27 -0.29
CA HIS A 51 -5.54 -7.57 -0.13
C HIS A 51 -4.86 -7.34 -1.49
N ASN A 52 -4.85 -8.35 -2.37
CA ASN A 52 -4.31 -8.22 -3.72
C ASN A 52 -5.11 -7.22 -4.55
N PHE A 53 -6.44 -7.27 -4.49
CA PHE A 53 -7.30 -6.28 -5.14
C PHE A 53 -6.98 -4.85 -4.68
N LEU A 54 -6.84 -4.63 -3.38
CA LEU A 54 -6.49 -3.33 -2.82
C LEU A 54 -5.10 -2.85 -3.27
N ASN A 55 -4.12 -3.76 -3.36
CA ASN A 55 -2.79 -3.45 -3.92
C ASN A 55 -2.88 -3.03 -5.40
N GLU A 56 -3.63 -3.76 -6.24
CA GLU A 56 -3.82 -3.35 -7.64
C GLU A 56 -4.46 -1.96 -7.75
N ARG A 57 -5.48 -1.66 -6.93
CA ARG A 57 -6.09 -0.32 -6.85
C ARG A 57 -5.13 0.77 -6.36
N ALA A 58 -4.21 0.42 -5.48
CA ALA A 58 -3.16 1.34 -5.05
C ALA A 58 -2.20 1.66 -6.20
N TRP A 59 -1.82 0.64 -6.97
CA TRP A 59 -0.97 0.79 -8.13
C TRP A 59 -1.60 1.64 -9.24
N GLU A 60 -2.90 1.50 -9.50
CA GLU A 60 -3.62 2.33 -10.48
C GLU A 60 -3.57 3.84 -10.17
N ARG A 61 -3.34 4.21 -8.90
CA ARG A 61 -3.24 5.61 -8.47
C ARG A 61 -1.82 6.17 -8.59
N GLU A 62 -0.85 5.32 -8.92
CA GLU A 62 0.50 5.76 -9.23
C GLU A 62 0.48 6.52 -10.56
N GLY A 63 0.87 7.80 -10.51
CA GLY A 63 0.78 8.72 -11.65
C GLY A 63 2.02 8.77 -12.54
N ASP A 64 3.02 7.93 -12.27
CA ASP A 64 4.26 7.90 -13.06
C ASP A 64 4.06 7.18 -14.40
N GLU A 65 4.80 7.58 -15.43
CA GLU A 65 4.76 6.95 -16.75
C GLU A 65 5.57 5.65 -16.73
N GLU A 66 4.89 4.52 -16.88
CA GLU A 66 5.45 3.15 -16.85
C GLU A 66 6.23 2.78 -15.56
N PRO A 67 5.67 2.97 -14.36
CA PRO A 67 6.37 2.69 -13.12
C PRO A 67 6.67 1.18 -13.00
N HIS A 68 7.76 0.84 -12.31
CA HIS A 68 8.09 -0.55 -11.98
C HIS A 68 8.32 -0.67 -10.47
N LEU A 69 7.70 -1.66 -9.85
CA LEU A 69 7.85 -1.95 -8.44
C LEU A 69 9.21 -2.62 -8.21
N ALA A 70 10.11 -1.91 -7.53
CA ALA A 70 11.40 -2.44 -7.14
C ALA A 70 11.28 -3.26 -5.84
N ARG A 71 10.56 -2.72 -4.84
CA ARG A 71 10.39 -3.36 -3.53
C ARG A 71 9.02 -3.10 -2.94
N PHE A 72 8.48 -4.11 -2.26
CA PHE A 72 7.24 -4.06 -1.49
C PHE A 72 7.55 -4.41 -0.03
N GLU A 73 7.30 -3.51 0.90
CA GLU A 73 7.62 -3.73 2.31
C GLU A 73 6.41 -3.43 3.21
N GLY A 74 5.99 -4.43 4.00
CA GLY A 74 5.01 -4.22 5.06
C GLY A 74 5.64 -3.51 6.25
N ARG A 75 4.97 -2.47 6.76
CA ARG A 75 5.41 -1.67 7.93
C ARG A 75 4.40 -1.80 9.08
N PRO A 76 4.19 -3.01 9.64
CA PRO A 76 3.16 -3.25 10.64
C PRO A 76 3.43 -2.44 11.91
N GLY A 77 2.41 -1.75 12.42
CA GLY A 77 2.49 -0.95 13.64
C GLY A 77 3.26 0.37 13.51
N GLU A 78 3.94 0.63 12.39
CA GLU A 78 4.63 1.89 12.19
C GLU A 78 3.69 2.97 11.63
N MET A 79 3.34 3.96 12.45
CA MET A 79 2.58 5.12 11.95
C MET A 79 3.48 6.11 11.18
N SER A 80 3.09 6.44 9.95
CA SER A 80 3.72 7.53 9.20
C SER A 80 3.40 8.92 9.80
N PRO A 81 4.16 9.98 9.46
CA PRO A 81 3.95 11.32 10.01
C PRO A 81 2.50 11.83 9.85
N LYS A 82 1.87 11.59 8.69
CA LYS A 82 0.46 11.97 8.46
C LYS A 82 -0.50 11.18 9.35
N ALA A 83 -0.29 9.87 9.55
CA ALA A 83 -1.12 9.09 10.46
C ALA A 83 -0.98 9.59 11.90
N ARG A 84 0.24 9.88 12.36
CA ARG A 84 0.46 10.46 13.70
C ARG A 84 -0.25 11.79 13.88
N PHE A 85 -0.18 12.66 12.87
CA PHE A 85 -0.92 13.92 12.87
C PHE A 85 -2.44 13.70 12.95
N TRP A 86 -2.98 12.78 12.15
CA TRP A 86 -4.41 12.47 12.20
C TRP A 86 -4.84 11.86 13.53
N MET A 87 -4.02 11.01 14.15
CA MET A 87 -4.30 10.47 15.49
C MET A 87 -4.30 11.58 16.55
N LEU A 88 -3.37 12.55 16.45
CA LEU A 88 -3.38 13.72 17.33
C LEU A 88 -4.64 14.58 17.11
N ALA A 89 -5.04 14.81 15.85
CA ALA A 89 -6.22 15.57 15.51
C ALA A 89 -7.51 14.87 15.97
N GLY A 90 -7.62 13.55 15.80
CA GLY A 90 -8.72 12.73 16.32
C GLY A 90 -8.80 12.76 17.85
N TRP A 91 -7.65 12.78 18.53
CA TRP A 91 -7.61 12.96 19.98
C TRP A 91 -8.09 14.36 20.42
N LEU A 92 -7.69 15.43 19.70
CA LEU A 92 -8.08 16.81 20.02
C LEU A 92 -9.54 17.14 19.66
N LEU A 93 -10.04 16.60 18.54
CA LEU A 93 -11.33 16.94 17.94
C LEU A 93 -12.05 15.67 17.45
N PRO A 94 -12.45 14.76 18.37
CA PRO A 94 -12.98 13.43 18.03
C PRO A 94 -14.30 13.48 17.26
N LEU A 95 -15.08 14.55 17.38
CA LEU A 95 -16.32 14.74 16.60
C LEU A 95 -16.07 15.12 15.13
N ARG A 96 -14.81 15.43 14.76
CA ARG A 96 -14.44 15.90 13.41
C ARG A 96 -13.50 14.95 12.67
N PHE A 97 -12.70 14.17 13.39
CA PHE A 97 -11.67 13.33 12.79
C PHE A 97 -11.77 11.90 13.31
N SER A 98 -11.48 10.94 12.42
CA SER A 98 -11.42 9.52 12.79
C SER A 98 -10.28 9.28 13.79
N THR A 99 -10.56 8.44 14.77
CA THR A 99 -9.59 7.95 15.76
C THR A 99 -9.03 6.57 15.39
N GLU A 100 -9.45 6.01 14.26
CA GLU A 100 -8.97 4.70 13.81
C GLU A 100 -7.68 4.85 12.99
N PRO A 101 -6.58 4.17 13.39
CA PRO A 101 -5.35 4.16 12.61
C PRO A 101 -5.52 3.32 11.33
N PRO A 102 -4.60 3.45 10.35
CA PRO A 102 -4.58 2.52 9.22
C PRO A 102 -4.36 1.10 9.75
N PHE A 103 -5.18 0.15 9.30
CA PHE A 103 -5.07 -1.24 9.73
C PHE A 103 -3.90 -1.96 9.06
N ASP A 104 -3.44 -1.44 7.91
CA ASP A 104 -2.31 -1.97 7.19
C ASP A 104 -1.54 -0.86 6.47
N ARG A 105 -0.21 -0.89 6.61
CA ARG A 105 0.70 0.07 6.00
C ARG A 105 1.75 -0.67 5.19
N HIS A 106 1.93 -0.19 3.97
CA HIS A 106 2.97 -0.64 3.07
C HIS A 106 3.81 0.54 2.58
N ASP A 107 5.10 0.30 2.44
CA ASP A 107 6.02 1.20 1.76
C ASP A 107 6.45 0.51 0.46
N TRP A 108 6.22 1.18 -0.67
CA TRP A 108 6.65 0.71 -1.99
C TRP A 108 7.85 1.51 -2.46
N ILE A 109 8.81 0.85 -3.08
CA ILE A 109 9.89 1.51 -3.80
C ILE A 109 9.61 1.34 -5.29
N VAL A 110 9.30 2.45 -5.95
CA VAL A 110 8.97 2.50 -7.37
C VAL A 110 10.17 3.05 -8.11
N ARG A 111 10.66 2.31 -9.11
CA ARG A 111 11.72 2.76 -10.01
C ARG A 111 11.09 3.41 -11.22
N ARG A 112 11.46 4.66 -11.50
CA ARG A 112 11.05 5.37 -12.71
C ARG A 112 11.91 4.98 -13.90
N PRO A 113 11.31 4.64 -15.06
CA PRO A 113 12.09 4.26 -16.24
C PRO A 113 12.91 5.40 -16.84
N ARG A 114 12.40 6.64 -16.72
CA ARG A 114 12.99 7.81 -17.40
C ARG A 114 14.42 8.10 -16.95
N ASP A 115 14.69 7.97 -15.65
CA ASP A 115 15.98 8.33 -15.04
C ASP A 115 16.54 7.24 -14.10
N GLY A 116 15.81 6.15 -13.89
CA GLY A 116 16.20 5.07 -12.99
C GLY A 116 16.08 5.41 -11.50
N THR A 117 15.52 6.57 -11.15
CA THR A 117 15.38 6.99 -9.76
C THR A 117 14.38 6.11 -9.01
N GLU A 118 14.67 5.83 -7.75
CA GLU A 118 13.78 5.12 -6.85
C GLU A 118 13.05 6.11 -5.95
N VAL A 119 11.72 6.08 -5.98
CA VAL A 119 10.87 6.87 -5.10
C VAL A 119 10.12 5.95 -4.17
N ARG A 120 10.13 6.31 -2.88
CA ARG A 120 9.35 5.59 -1.88
C ARG A 120 7.94 6.16 -1.82
N TYR A 121 6.95 5.30 -1.93
CA TYR A 121 5.54 5.58 -1.71
C TYR A 121 5.09 4.98 -0.38
N VAL A 122 4.26 5.73 0.35
CA VAL A 122 3.61 5.28 1.58
C VAL A 122 2.14 5.03 1.28
N ILE A 123 1.70 3.81 1.57
CA ILE A 123 0.34 3.34 1.30
C ILE A 123 -0.31 2.98 2.62
N HIS A 124 -1.44 3.62 2.88
CA HIS A 124 -2.27 3.32 4.04
C HIS A 124 -3.61 2.76 3.60
N TYR A 125 -3.99 1.66 4.22
CA TYR A 125 -5.32 1.07 4.12
C TYR A 125 -6.11 1.39 5.39
N TYR A 126 -7.31 1.96 5.21
CA TYR A 126 -8.22 2.34 6.27
C TYR A 126 -9.56 1.63 6.11
N SER A 127 -10.17 1.27 7.23
CA SER A 127 -11.56 0.83 7.25
C SER A 127 -12.46 2.02 6.87
N ALA A 128 -13.48 1.75 6.06
CA ALA A 128 -14.53 2.72 5.76
C ALA A 128 -15.90 2.11 6.08
N PRO A 129 -16.95 2.94 6.24
CA PRO A 129 -18.29 2.43 6.43
C PRO A 129 -18.67 1.42 5.33
N SER A 130 -19.40 0.37 5.70
CA SER A 130 -19.86 -0.63 4.74
C SER A 130 -20.67 0.00 3.61
N ASN A 131 -20.53 -0.56 2.43
CA ASN A 131 -21.33 -0.18 1.27
C ASN A 131 -22.82 -0.46 1.53
N PRO A 132 -23.74 0.17 0.79
CA PRO A 132 -25.19 -0.06 0.93
C PRO A 132 -25.60 -1.54 0.79
N ASP A 133 -24.81 -2.32 0.03
CA ASP A 133 -25.03 -3.74 -0.21
C ASP A 133 -24.53 -4.65 0.94
N GLY A 134 -23.92 -4.07 1.99
CA GLY A 134 -23.42 -4.77 3.17
C GLY A 134 -21.94 -5.14 3.12
N ASP A 135 -21.28 -4.98 1.96
CA ASP A 135 -19.85 -5.27 1.81
C ASP A 135 -18.98 -4.28 2.62
N PRO A 136 -17.85 -4.72 3.20
CA PRO A 136 -16.96 -3.86 3.94
C PRO A 136 -16.38 -2.75 3.05
N GLY A 137 -16.44 -1.51 3.53
CA GLY A 137 -15.83 -0.37 2.86
C GLY A 137 -14.35 -0.26 3.18
N PHE A 138 -13.55 0.16 2.20
CA PHE A 138 -12.13 0.44 2.38
C PHE A 138 -11.79 1.82 1.80
N ALA A 139 -10.95 2.56 2.52
CA ALA A 139 -10.34 3.79 2.04
C ALA A 139 -8.84 3.59 1.85
N LEU A 140 -8.32 4.16 0.77
CA LEU A 140 -6.95 3.99 0.32
C LEU A 140 -6.29 5.36 0.17
N ASP A 141 -5.11 5.52 0.75
CA ASP A 141 -4.29 6.74 0.72
C ASP A 141 -2.88 6.37 0.25
N VAL A 142 -2.58 6.70 -1.01
CA VAL A 142 -1.31 6.44 -1.71
C VAL A 142 -0.62 7.76 -1.94
N ARG A 143 0.66 7.87 -1.57
CA ARG A 143 1.42 9.11 -1.74
C ARG A 143 2.93 8.88 -1.73
N PRO A 144 3.73 9.74 -2.38
CA PRO A 144 5.18 9.76 -2.20
C PRO A 144 5.54 9.97 -0.73
N ALA A 145 6.66 9.43 -0.25
CA ALA A 145 7.17 9.67 1.10
C ALA A 145 7.67 11.13 1.28
N LEU A 146 7.98 11.53 2.51
CA LEU A 146 8.52 12.89 2.79
C LEU A 146 10.04 12.86 2.99
N ASP A 147 10.74 11.96 2.30
CA ASP A 147 12.18 11.75 2.42
C ASP A 147 13.00 12.47 1.34
N SER A 148 12.35 13.03 0.31
CA SER A 148 13.02 13.83 -0.73
C SER A 148 12.26 15.13 -1.06
N PHE A 149 12.99 16.13 -1.54
CA PHE A 149 12.39 17.40 -1.98
C PHE A 149 11.42 17.21 -3.15
N GLU A 150 11.77 16.33 -4.09
CA GLU A 150 10.93 15.98 -5.23
C GLU A 150 9.60 15.38 -4.76
N SER A 151 9.62 14.45 -3.81
CA SER A 151 8.41 13.82 -3.27
C SER A 151 7.52 14.82 -2.52
N ILE A 152 8.10 15.87 -1.92
CA ILE A 152 7.34 16.99 -1.33
C ILE A 152 6.66 17.81 -2.44
N GLN A 153 7.37 18.12 -3.53
CA GLN A 153 6.80 18.85 -4.67
C GLN A 153 5.67 18.06 -5.34
N GLN A 154 5.84 16.75 -5.52
CA GLN A 154 4.82 15.86 -6.08
C GLN A 154 3.53 15.88 -5.24
N ARG A 155 3.63 15.94 -3.91
CA ARG A 155 2.45 16.07 -3.04
C ARG A 155 1.74 17.41 -3.15
N MET A 156 2.40 18.45 -3.64
CA MET A 156 1.85 19.80 -3.76
C MET A 156 1.32 20.12 -5.16
N ALA A 157 1.69 19.32 -6.14
CA ALA A 157 1.24 19.45 -7.53
C ALA A 157 -0.11 18.74 -7.82
N VAL A 158 -0.71 18.11 -6.81
CA VAL A 158 -2.03 17.43 -6.86
C VAL A 158 -3.14 18.34 -6.35
#